data_AF-A0A1E7KI47-F1
#
_entry.id   AF-A0A1E7KI47-F1
#
_cell.length_a   1.000
_cell.length_b   1.000
_cell.length_c   1.000
_cell.angle_alpha   90.00
_cell.angle_beta   90.00
_cell.angle_gamma   90.00
#
_symmetry.space_group_name_H-M   'P 1'
#
loop_
_entity.id
_entity.type
_entity.pdbx_description
1 polymer ?
#
loop_
_entity_poly.entity_id
_entity_poly.type
_entity_poly.pdbx_seq_one_letter_code
_entity_poly.pdbx_strand_id
1 'polypeptide(L)'
;MSYPPPGPNNPYAQSPPPGAPPPGYAQQGPPPGPPGGYPGGAYNYGYPQAPHPGGLWMPERMPGTVITARVLLFVAGALWGLCALFILIVGAALNDVAGELPMADGGGDVALGGALIMFVIFGGLAALHIVPASMFGRGTQGTRVTAIIAASVNALMPCLGFFALASEDNLGNPITLLLWAATAILTIVFCSLAQAGQWFNRPRYR
;
A
#
# COMPACT_ATOMS: atom_id res chain seq x y z
N MET A 1 70.26 -8.63 18.75
CA MET A 1 69.78 -9.53 17.68
C MET A 1 68.38 -9.05 17.29
N SER A 2 68.27 -8.43 16.13
CA SER A 2 67.04 -7.81 15.63
C SER A 2 66.09 -8.88 15.13
N TYR A 3 64.86 -8.94 15.65
CA TYR A 3 63.82 -9.79 15.07
C TYR A 3 63.38 -9.19 13.72
N PRO A 4 63.19 -10.02 12.68
CA PRO A 4 62.79 -9.54 11.35
C PRO A 4 61.34 -9.00 11.37
N PRO A 5 61.02 -8.01 10.52
CA PRO A 5 59.67 -7.49 10.41
C PRO A 5 58.72 -8.58 9.88
N PRO A 6 57.52 -8.76 10.46
CA PRO A 6 56.54 -9.70 9.93
C PRO A 6 56.09 -9.23 8.55
N GLY A 7 56.21 -10.12 7.56
CA GLY A 7 55.80 -9.85 6.19
C GLY A 7 54.28 -9.65 6.05
N PRO A 8 53.80 -9.07 4.94
CA PRO A 8 52.40 -8.64 4.75
C PRO A 8 51.35 -9.76 4.68
N ASN A 9 51.70 -11.03 4.93
CA ASN A 9 50.81 -12.16 4.70
C ASN A 9 50.92 -13.23 5.81
N ASN A 10 50.81 -12.80 7.07
CA ASN A 10 50.78 -13.72 8.21
C ASN A 10 49.34 -13.91 8.74
N PRO A 11 48.67 -15.04 8.41
CA PRO A 11 47.28 -15.30 8.79
C PRO A 11 47.07 -15.63 10.29
N TYR A 12 48.14 -15.63 11.10
CA TYR A 12 48.10 -15.87 12.55
C TYR A 12 48.44 -14.63 13.39
N ALA A 13 48.45 -13.43 12.80
CA ALA A 13 48.48 -12.20 13.58
C ALA A 13 47.18 -12.12 14.40
N GLN A 14 47.26 -12.53 15.66
CA GLN A 14 46.18 -12.43 16.64
C GLN A 14 45.72 -10.98 16.73
N SER A 15 44.48 -10.73 16.33
CA SER A 15 43.81 -9.45 16.52
C SER A 15 43.84 -9.04 18.00
N PRO A 16 44.31 -7.83 18.34
CA PRO A 16 44.38 -7.37 19.73
C PRO A 16 42.98 -7.32 20.38
N PRO A 17 42.88 -7.57 21.70
CA PRO A 17 41.62 -7.49 22.45
C PRO A 17 41.00 -6.07 22.37
N PRO A 18 39.68 -5.94 22.16
CA PRO A 18 39.00 -4.64 22.07
C PRO A 18 38.80 -4.05 23.47
N GLY A 19 39.67 -3.13 23.88
CA GLY A 19 39.52 -2.49 25.20
C GLY A 19 40.70 -1.62 25.62
N ALA A 20 41.12 -0.67 24.80
CA ALA A 20 41.95 0.45 25.25
C ALA A 20 41.83 1.64 24.27
N PRO A 21 41.47 2.86 24.73
CA PRO A 21 41.38 4.04 23.88
C PRO A 21 42.79 4.54 23.49
N PRO A 22 43.10 4.72 22.19
CA PRO A 22 44.34 5.35 21.76
C PRO A 22 44.31 6.86 22.02
N PRO A 23 45.38 7.45 22.59
CA PRO A 23 45.49 8.90 22.76
C PRO A 23 46.01 9.56 21.47
N GLY A 24 45.24 10.52 20.96
CA GLY A 24 45.76 11.64 20.16
C GLY A 24 46.00 11.38 18.67
N TYR A 25 45.02 11.77 17.86
CA TYR A 25 45.27 12.41 16.56
C TYR A 25 44.07 13.28 16.21
N ALA A 26 44.30 14.60 16.16
CA ALA A 26 43.36 15.56 15.64
C ALA A 26 43.11 15.23 14.15
N GLN A 27 41.90 14.78 13.81
CA GLN A 27 41.49 14.61 12.42
C GLN A 27 40.48 15.70 12.07
N GLN A 28 40.87 16.48 11.07
CA GLN A 28 40.21 17.67 10.55
C GLN A 28 38.74 17.41 10.21
N GLY A 29 37.87 18.32 10.67
CA GLY A 29 36.46 18.32 10.30
C GLY A 29 36.27 18.56 8.80
N PRO A 30 35.29 17.91 8.16
CA PRO A 30 34.95 18.17 6.77
C PRO A 30 34.32 19.57 6.60
N PRO A 31 34.58 20.26 5.47
CA PRO A 31 34.18 21.65 5.25
C PRO A 31 32.65 21.79 5.13
N PRO A 32 32.06 22.93 5.58
CA PRO A 32 30.64 23.19 5.41
C PRO A 32 30.32 23.47 3.94
N GLY A 33 29.60 22.54 3.30
CA GLY A 33 29.03 22.73 1.96
C GLY A 33 27.80 23.64 1.97
N PRO A 34 27.55 24.39 0.89
CA PRO A 34 26.65 25.55 0.85
C PRO A 34 25.15 25.24 0.98
N PRO A 35 24.33 26.20 1.48
CA PRO A 35 22.90 26.05 1.67
C PRO A 35 22.09 26.43 0.41
N GLY A 36 21.21 25.53 -0.04
CA GLY A 36 20.06 25.86 -0.87
C GLY A 36 20.05 25.25 -2.29
N GLY A 37 18.90 24.67 -2.67
CA GLY A 37 18.59 24.40 -4.09
C GLY A 37 17.68 23.19 -4.37
N TYR A 38 16.36 23.41 -4.31
CA TYR A 38 15.26 22.83 -5.10
C TYR A 38 15.10 21.30 -5.41
N PRO A 39 13.84 20.81 -5.50
CA PRO A 39 13.50 19.40 -5.62
C PRO A 39 13.48 18.93 -7.08
N GLY A 40 14.51 18.18 -7.49
CA GLY A 40 14.56 17.48 -8.77
C GLY A 40 14.38 15.98 -8.58
N GLY A 41 13.30 15.43 -9.12
CA GLY A 41 13.06 13.99 -9.14
C GLY A 41 14.18 13.24 -9.83
N ALA A 42 14.84 12.35 -9.10
CA ALA A 42 15.74 11.35 -9.66
C ALA A 42 15.28 9.97 -9.20
N TYR A 43 14.73 9.21 -10.16
CA TYR A 43 14.54 7.77 -10.06
C TYR A 43 15.93 7.10 -9.96
N ASN A 44 16.52 7.10 -8.76
CA ASN A 44 17.85 6.54 -8.56
C ASN A 44 17.79 5.02 -8.39
N TYR A 45 17.75 4.29 -9.51
CA TYR A 45 18.11 2.87 -9.57
C TYR A 45 19.64 2.76 -9.44
N GLY A 46 20.17 2.77 -8.21
CA GLY A 46 21.62 2.80 -8.01
C GLY A 46 22.06 2.32 -6.64
N TYR A 47 22.57 1.09 -6.61
CA TYR A 47 23.53 0.48 -5.67
C TYR A 47 23.21 0.42 -4.16
N PRO A 48 23.57 -0.70 -3.49
CA PRO A 48 23.49 -0.80 -2.05
C PRO A 48 24.51 0.18 -1.45
N GLN A 49 24.03 1.20 -0.76
CA GLN A 49 24.85 1.91 0.23
C GLN A 49 25.49 0.85 1.15
N ALA A 50 26.76 1.03 1.48
CA ALA A 50 27.45 0.11 2.38
C ALA A 50 26.81 0.19 3.78
N PRO A 51 26.64 -0.93 4.50
CA PRO A 51 26.03 -0.93 5.82
C PRO A 51 26.84 -0.08 6.79
N HIS A 52 26.27 1.02 7.29
CA HIS A 52 26.85 1.75 8.41
C HIS A 52 26.69 0.88 9.67
N PRO A 53 27.78 0.53 10.39
CA PRO A 53 27.69 -0.29 11.59
C PRO A 53 26.86 0.44 12.65
N GLY A 54 25.66 -0.08 12.96
CA GLY A 54 24.75 0.47 13.97
C GLY A 54 23.59 1.32 13.43
N GLY A 55 23.50 1.56 12.12
CA GLY A 55 22.38 2.26 11.51
C GLY A 55 21.25 1.31 11.13
N LEU A 56 20.08 1.44 11.77
CA LEU A 56 18.87 0.77 11.29
C LEU A 56 18.55 1.30 9.89
N TRP A 57 18.78 0.48 8.87
CA TRP A 57 18.46 0.82 7.48
C TRP A 57 16.98 1.15 7.35
N MET A 58 16.67 2.42 7.17
CA MET A 58 15.31 2.91 7.01
C MET A 58 15.04 3.16 5.53
N PRO A 59 13.89 2.73 4.98
CA PRO A 59 13.57 3.04 3.59
C PRO A 59 13.37 4.56 3.40
N GLU A 60 14.26 5.19 2.65
CA GLU A 60 14.18 6.61 2.29
C GLU A 60 13.07 6.87 1.24
N ARG A 61 12.82 5.87 0.39
CA ARG A 61 11.75 5.88 -0.62
C ARG A 61 10.73 4.76 -0.38
N MET A 62 9.50 5.00 -0.82
CA MET A 62 8.43 4.01 -0.72
C MET A 62 8.77 2.78 -1.57
N PRO A 63 8.76 1.56 -1.01
CA PRO A 63 9.04 0.36 -1.78
C PRO A 63 7.97 0.16 -2.88
N GLY A 64 8.39 -0.33 -4.05
CA GLY A 64 7.51 -0.49 -5.21
C GLY A 64 6.29 -1.38 -4.95
N THR A 65 6.44 -2.42 -4.14
CA THR A 65 5.35 -3.31 -3.70
C THR A 65 4.24 -2.54 -2.96
N VAL A 66 4.62 -1.58 -2.11
CA VAL A 66 3.67 -0.76 -1.37
C VAL A 66 3.01 0.28 -2.28
N ILE A 67 3.74 0.79 -3.28
CA ILE A 67 3.17 1.65 -4.33
C ILE A 67 2.13 0.86 -5.14
N THR A 68 2.44 -0.36 -5.56
CA THR A 68 1.50 -1.21 -6.30
C THR A 68 0.25 -1.51 -5.47
N ALA A 69 0.40 -1.87 -4.20
CA ALA A 69 -0.74 -2.05 -3.29
C ALA A 69 -1.60 -0.79 -3.19
N ARG A 70 -0.97 0.39 -3.12
CA ARG A 70 -1.66 1.69 -3.14
C ARG A 70 -2.53 1.85 -4.38
N VAL A 71 -1.97 1.55 -5.55
CA VAL A 71 -2.66 1.69 -6.84
C VAL A 71 -3.82 0.70 -6.93
N LEU A 72 -3.63 -0.55 -6.54
CA LEU A 72 -4.69 -1.56 -6.55
C LEU A 72 -5.88 -1.16 -5.66
N LEU A 73 -5.62 -0.56 -4.50
CA LEU A 73 -6.69 -0.02 -3.64
C LEU A 73 -7.42 1.16 -4.30
N PHE A 74 -6.72 2.07 -4.98
CA PHE A 74 -7.38 3.15 -5.72
C PHE A 74 -8.25 2.62 -6.86
N VAL A 75 -7.77 1.62 -7.60
CA VAL A 75 -8.54 1.00 -8.68
C VAL A 75 -9.78 0.32 -8.12
N ALA A 76 -9.64 -0.49 -7.07
CA ALA A 76 -10.78 -1.15 -6.42
C ALA A 76 -11.80 -0.12 -5.90
N GLY A 77 -11.33 0.91 -5.19
CA GLY A 77 -12.19 1.96 -4.67
C GLY A 77 -12.88 2.78 -5.76
N ALA A 78 -12.19 3.07 -6.87
CA ALA A 78 -12.78 3.75 -8.02
C ALA A 78 -13.89 2.90 -8.67
N LEU A 79 -13.68 1.59 -8.81
CA LEU A 79 -14.71 0.69 -9.33
C LEU A 79 -15.92 0.60 -8.40
N TRP A 80 -15.73 0.50 -7.08
CA TRP A 80 -16.82 0.57 -6.11
C TRP A 80 -17.58 1.90 -6.20
N GLY A 81 -16.86 3.01 -6.34
CA GLY A 81 -17.46 4.34 -6.49
C GLY A 81 -18.24 4.50 -7.79
N LEU A 82 -17.72 3.93 -8.89
CA LEU A 82 -18.40 3.93 -10.18
C LEU A 82 -19.69 3.09 -10.12
N CYS A 83 -19.64 1.91 -9.50
CA CYS A 83 -20.83 1.09 -9.27
C CYS A 83 -21.87 1.83 -8.41
N ALA A 84 -21.44 2.50 -7.34
CA ALA A 84 -22.34 3.30 -6.50
C ALA A 84 -23.04 4.38 -7.32
N LEU A 85 -22.27 5.14 -8.12
CA LEU A 85 -22.79 6.21 -8.96
C LEU A 85 -23.77 5.66 -10.02
N PHE A 86 -23.43 4.54 -10.66
CA PHE A 86 -24.30 3.92 -11.65
C PHE A 86 -25.64 3.49 -11.06
N ILE A 87 -25.63 2.85 -9.88
CA ILE A 87 -26.86 2.45 -9.17
C ILE A 87 -27.71 3.66 -8.83
N LEU A 88 -27.10 4.76 -8.37
CA LEU A 88 -27.83 5.98 -8.04
C LEU A 88 -28.49 6.60 -9.28
N ILE A 89 -27.76 6.68 -10.41
CA ILE A 89 -28.29 7.22 -11.67
C ILE A 89 -29.45 6.37 -12.18
N VAL A 90 -29.30 5.04 -12.20
CA VAL A 90 -30.37 4.13 -12.64
C VAL A 90 -31.58 4.23 -11.72
N GLY A 91 -31.38 4.28 -10.40
CA GLY A 91 -32.46 4.44 -9.44
C GLY A 91 -33.24 5.74 -9.60
N ALA A 92 -32.53 6.85 -9.87
CA ALA A 92 -33.16 8.14 -10.17
C ALA A 92 -33.96 8.09 -11.47
N ALA A 93 -33.40 7.53 -12.54
CA ALA A 93 -34.09 7.40 -13.82
C ALA A 93 -35.36 6.52 -13.71
N LEU A 94 -35.32 5.47 -12.90
CA LEU A 94 -36.49 4.61 -12.66
C LEU A 94 -37.57 5.33 -11.83
N ASN A 95 -37.18 6.20 -10.90
CA ASN A 95 -38.10 7.01 -10.12
C ASN A 95 -38.86 7.99 -11.01
N ASP A 96 -38.16 8.68 -11.92
CA ASP A 96 -38.76 9.61 -12.87
C ASP A 96 -39.81 8.91 -13.75
N VAL A 97 -39.47 7.75 -14.32
CA VAL A 97 -40.40 6.97 -15.18
C VAL A 97 -41.59 6.41 -14.40
N ALA A 98 -41.38 5.96 -13.16
CA ALA A 98 -42.46 5.42 -12.33
C ALA A 98 -43.42 6.53 -11.86
N GLY A 99 -42.92 7.75 -11.61
CA GLY A 99 -43.75 8.90 -11.25
C GLY A 99 -44.69 9.36 -12.37
N GLU A 100 -44.39 9.04 -13.64
CA GLU A 100 -45.22 9.36 -14.80
C GLU A 100 -46.37 8.36 -15.04
N LEU A 101 -46.34 7.19 -14.38
CA LEU A 101 -47.36 6.14 -14.54
C LEU A 101 -48.48 6.32 -13.49
N PRO A 102 -49.74 6.63 -13.89
CA PRO A 102 -50.85 6.90 -12.96
C PRO A 102 -51.26 5.72 -12.06
N MET A 103 -50.69 4.53 -12.27
CA MET A 103 -50.95 3.30 -11.51
C MET A 103 -49.81 2.92 -10.56
N ALA A 104 -48.73 3.71 -10.52
CA ALA A 104 -47.49 3.38 -9.81
C ALA A 104 -47.29 4.14 -8.50
N ASP A 105 -48.37 4.64 -7.88
CA ASP A 105 -48.36 5.29 -6.56
C ASP A 105 -47.64 4.39 -5.54
N GLY A 106 -46.35 4.68 -5.30
CA GLY A 106 -45.46 3.97 -4.36
C GLY A 106 -44.27 3.22 -4.98
N GLY A 107 -44.25 2.89 -6.27
CA GLY A 107 -43.16 2.13 -6.90
C GLY A 107 -41.87 2.93 -7.12
N GLY A 108 -42.01 4.19 -7.53
CA GLY A 108 -40.88 5.09 -7.80
C GLY A 108 -40.07 5.43 -6.55
N ASP A 109 -40.74 5.77 -5.45
CA ASP A 109 -40.07 6.16 -4.20
C ASP A 109 -39.28 5.00 -3.57
N VAL A 110 -39.78 3.78 -3.71
CA VAL A 110 -39.09 2.57 -3.25
C VAL A 110 -37.82 2.32 -4.07
N ALA A 111 -37.86 2.54 -5.39
CA ALA A 111 -36.69 2.36 -6.26
C ALA A 111 -35.58 3.37 -5.94
N LEU A 112 -35.92 4.66 -5.77
CA LEU A 112 -34.95 5.68 -5.39
C LEU A 112 -34.39 5.46 -3.98
N GLY A 113 -35.26 5.14 -3.01
CA GLY A 113 -34.85 4.82 -1.65
C GLY A 113 -33.88 3.64 -1.59
N GLY A 114 -34.16 2.57 -2.33
CA GLY A 114 -33.25 1.42 -2.45
C GLY A 114 -31.92 1.78 -3.10
N ALA A 115 -31.95 2.58 -4.17
CA ALA A 115 -30.75 3.04 -4.85
C ALA A 115 -29.88 3.94 -3.95
N LEU A 116 -30.48 4.81 -3.13
CA LEU A 116 -29.75 5.63 -2.15
C LEU A 116 -29.05 4.78 -1.08
N ILE A 117 -29.72 3.75 -0.56
CA ILE A 117 -29.11 2.82 0.40
C ILE A 117 -27.91 2.13 -0.24
N MET A 118 -28.07 1.62 -1.45
CA MET A 118 -26.97 0.96 -2.18
C MET A 118 -25.85 1.93 -2.53
N PHE A 119 -26.15 3.18 -2.88
CA PHE A 119 -25.15 4.23 -3.09
C PHE A 119 -24.30 4.46 -1.83
N VAL A 120 -24.92 4.53 -0.65
CA VAL A 120 -24.19 4.70 0.62
C VAL A 120 -23.33 3.47 0.92
N ILE A 121 -23.83 2.26 0.69
CA ILE A 121 -23.08 1.02 0.93
C ILE A 121 -21.87 0.93 -0.01
N PHE A 122 -22.07 1.05 -1.31
CA PHE A 122 -21.01 0.94 -2.31
C PHE A 122 -20.06 2.15 -2.25
N GLY A 123 -20.57 3.34 -1.95
CA GLY A 123 -19.77 4.54 -1.68
C GLY A 123 -18.94 4.41 -0.41
N GLY A 124 -19.47 3.78 0.63
CA GLY A 124 -18.73 3.42 1.84
C GLY A 124 -17.61 2.42 1.55
N LEU A 125 -17.87 1.40 0.73
CA LEU A 125 -16.84 0.48 0.24
C LEU A 125 -15.78 1.21 -0.58
N ALA A 126 -16.17 2.15 -1.46
CA ALA A 126 -15.22 2.99 -2.20
C ALA A 126 -14.32 3.79 -1.25
N ALA A 127 -14.90 4.44 -0.25
CA ALA A 127 -14.17 5.20 0.75
C ALA A 127 -13.23 4.32 1.57
N LEU A 128 -13.66 3.11 1.97
CA LEU A 128 -12.84 2.13 2.69
C LEU A 128 -11.53 1.80 1.96
N HIS A 129 -11.53 1.85 0.62
CA HIS A 129 -10.34 1.58 -0.20
C HIS A 129 -9.53 2.85 -0.48
N ILE A 130 -10.19 3.94 -0.85
CA ILE A 130 -9.55 5.21 -1.25
C ILE A 130 -8.84 5.88 -0.06
N VAL A 131 -9.46 5.88 1.11
CA VAL A 131 -8.91 6.53 2.31
C VAL A 131 -7.55 5.96 2.71
N PRO A 132 -7.38 4.64 2.95
CA PRO A 132 -6.05 4.10 3.26
C PRO A 132 -5.09 4.30 2.09
N ALA A 133 -5.51 4.14 0.84
CA ALA A 133 -4.65 4.37 -0.32
C ALA A 133 -4.10 5.81 -0.36
N SER A 134 -4.91 6.82 -0.03
CA SER A 134 -4.47 8.21 0.03
C SER A 134 -3.39 8.43 1.11
N MET A 135 -3.49 7.68 2.20
CA MET A 135 -2.60 7.80 3.36
C MET A 135 -1.27 7.07 3.19
N PHE A 136 -1.05 6.22 2.18
CA PHE A 136 0.17 5.39 2.05
C PHE A 136 1.50 6.15 2.10
N GLY A 137 1.52 7.41 1.66
CA GLY A 137 2.72 8.26 1.77
C GLY A 137 3.03 8.70 3.21
N ARG A 138 1.99 8.96 4.01
CA ARG A 138 2.06 9.57 5.35
C ARG A 138 1.52 8.66 6.47
N GLY A 139 1.13 7.43 6.15
CA GLY A 139 0.37 6.52 7.01
C GLY A 139 1.28 5.68 7.88
N THR A 140 0.93 5.46 9.15
CA THR A 140 1.68 4.58 10.07
C THR A 140 1.18 3.13 9.92
N GLN A 141 1.54 2.25 10.85
CA GLN A 141 1.01 0.87 10.88
C GLN A 141 -0.52 0.80 10.76
N GLY A 142 -1.26 1.77 11.32
CA GLY A 142 -2.71 1.82 11.18
C GLY A 142 -3.17 1.80 9.72
N THR A 143 -2.51 2.58 8.85
CA THR A 143 -2.83 2.64 7.42
C THR A 143 -2.61 1.31 6.71
N ARG A 144 -1.52 0.60 7.07
CA ARG A 144 -1.22 -0.74 6.54
C ARG A 144 -2.31 -1.73 6.93
N VAL A 145 -2.70 -1.73 8.21
CA VAL A 145 -3.74 -2.63 8.72
C VAL A 145 -5.08 -2.34 8.06
N THR A 146 -5.48 -1.07 7.95
CA THR A 146 -6.73 -0.68 7.25
C THR A 146 -6.73 -1.08 5.78
N ALA A 147 -5.58 -1.02 5.10
CA ALA A 147 -5.46 -1.47 3.72
C ALA A 147 -5.63 -2.99 3.59
N ILE A 148 -5.07 -3.76 4.53
CA ILE A 148 -5.28 -5.22 4.58
C ILE A 148 -6.77 -5.51 4.79
N ILE A 149 -7.43 -4.83 5.73
CA ILE A 149 -8.86 -4.97 5.98
C ILE A 149 -9.67 -4.66 4.71
N ALA A 150 -9.40 -3.52 4.05
CA ALA A 150 -10.08 -3.15 2.82
C ALA A 150 -9.92 -4.22 1.73
N ALA A 151 -8.69 -4.69 1.50
CA ALA A 151 -8.40 -5.74 0.53
C ALA A 151 -9.04 -7.09 0.91
N SER A 152 -9.12 -7.42 2.21
CA SER A 152 -9.83 -8.60 2.69
C SER A 152 -11.33 -8.54 2.40
N VAL A 153 -11.97 -7.39 2.62
CA VAL A 153 -13.37 -7.18 2.20
C VAL A 153 -13.51 -7.37 0.70
N ASN A 154 -12.57 -6.83 -0.10
CA ASN A 154 -12.58 -6.99 -1.54
C ASN A 154 -12.42 -8.45 -2.00
N ALA A 155 -11.70 -9.27 -1.23
CA ALA A 155 -11.52 -10.70 -1.49
C ALA A 155 -12.77 -11.54 -1.22
N LEU A 156 -13.74 -11.04 -0.43
CA LEU A 156 -14.96 -11.78 -0.14
C LEU A 156 -15.86 -11.92 -1.38
N MET A 157 -15.97 -10.88 -2.20
CA MET A 157 -16.80 -10.90 -3.41
C MET A 157 -16.46 -12.04 -4.39
N PRO A 158 -15.20 -12.25 -4.79
CA PRO A 158 -14.86 -13.35 -5.68
C PRO A 158 -14.97 -14.69 -4.98
N CYS A 159 -14.71 -14.79 -3.68
CA CYS A 159 -14.99 -16.03 -2.93
C CYS A 159 -16.46 -16.43 -3.02
N LEU A 160 -17.38 -15.50 -2.80
CA LEU A 160 -18.82 -15.72 -2.97
C LEU A 160 -19.17 -16.07 -4.42
N GLY A 161 -18.57 -15.36 -5.39
CA GLY A 161 -18.75 -15.64 -6.81
C GLY A 161 -18.28 -17.03 -7.24
N PHE A 162 -17.17 -17.54 -6.67
CA PHE A 162 -16.69 -18.89 -6.94
C PHE A 162 -17.61 -19.97 -6.38
N PHE A 163 -18.22 -19.74 -5.21
CA PHE A 163 -19.26 -20.65 -4.71
C PHE A 163 -20.51 -20.65 -5.60
N ALA A 164 -20.91 -19.47 -6.12
CA ALA A 164 -22.03 -19.36 -7.05
C ALA A 164 -21.75 -19.99 -8.44
N LEU A 165 -20.50 -19.95 -8.91
CA LEU A 165 -20.06 -20.65 -10.14
C LEU A 165 -20.15 -22.17 -10.04
N ALA A 166 -20.11 -22.72 -8.82
CA ALA A 166 -20.28 -24.15 -8.58
C ALA A 166 -21.77 -24.56 -8.58
N SER A 167 -22.70 -23.61 -8.52
CA SER A 167 -24.14 -23.81 -8.73
C SER A 167 -24.54 -23.55 -10.18
N GLU A 168 -25.67 -24.12 -10.62
CA GLU A 168 -26.15 -24.00 -12.02
C GLU A 168 -26.49 -22.55 -12.41
N ASP A 169 -26.69 -21.66 -11.44
CA ASP A 169 -26.91 -20.22 -11.60
C ASP A 169 -25.59 -19.48 -11.85
N ASN A 170 -25.08 -19.61 -13.07
CA ASN A 170 -23.80 -19.07 -13.50
C ASN A 170 -23.86 -17.53 -13.67
N LEU A 171 -23.76 -16.79 -12.56
CA LEU A 171 -23.92 -15.33 -12.51
C LEU A 171 -22.65 -14.52 -12.85
N GLY A 172 -21.51 -15.16 -13.11
CA GLY A 172 -20.23 -14.45 -13.27
C GLY A 172 -19.27 -15.07 -14.27
N ASN A 173 -18.55 -14.22 -15.00
CA ASN A 173 -17.42 -14.67 -15.82
C ASN A 173 -16.27 -15.10 -14.88
N PRO A 174 -15.83 -16.38 -14.91
CA PRO A 174 -14.79 -16.87 -14.01
C PRO A 174 -13.47 -16.12 -14.13
N ILE A 175 -13.17 -15.58 -15.31
CA ILE A 175 -11.96 -14.78 -15.56
C ILE A 175 -12.03 -13.46 -14.77
N THR A 176 -13.18 -12.79 -14.78
CA THR A 176 -13.37 -11.52 -14.05
C THR A 176 -13.26 -11.74 -12.54
N LEU A 177 -13.84 -12.82 -12.02
CA LEU A 177 -13.75 -13.17 -10.60
C LEU A 177 -12.31 -13.51 -10.20
N LEU A 178 -11.58 -14.25 -11.04
CA LEU A 178 -10.17 -14.55 -10.81
C LEU A 178 -9.30 -13.29 -10.81
N LEU A 179 -9.49 -12.39 -11.78
CA LEU A 179 -8.76 -11.11 -11.83
C LEU A 179 -9.05 -10.27 -10.60
N TRP A 180 -10.32 -10.19 -10.18
CA TRP A 180 -10.69 -9.46 -8.96
C TRP A 180 -10.05 -10.07 -7.72
N ALA A 181 -10.11 -11.40 -7.57
CA ALA A 181 -9.44 -12.13 -6.49
C ALA A 181 -7.94 -11.86 -6.47
N ALA A 182 -7.29 -11.91 -7.63
CA ALA A 182 -5.86 -11.65 -7.77
C ALA A 182 -5.50 -10.25 -7.27
N THR A 183 -6.27 -9.22 -7.64
CA THR A 183 -5.99 -7.85 -7.15
C THR A 183 -6.11 -7.73 -5.63
N ALA A 184 -7.12 -8.38 -5.03
CA ALA A 184 -7.31 -8.38 -3.58
C ALA A 184 -6.17 -9.12 -2.86
N ILE A 185 -5.85 -10.33 -3.30
CA ILE A 185 -4.79 -11.18 -2.71
C ILE A 185 -3.43 -10.50 -2.86
N LEU A 186 -3.09 -9.99 -4.04
CA LEU A 186 -1.82 -9.28 -4.26
C LEU A 186 -1.68 -8.06 -3.35
N THR A 187 -2.76 -7.31 -3.15
CA THR A 187 -2.76 -6.16 -2.23
C THR A 187 -2.46 -6.59 -0.80
N ILE A 188 -3.09 -7.67 -0.32
CA ILE A 188 -2.84 -8.24 1.02
C ILE A 188 -1.38 -8.70 1.14
N VAL A 189 -0.89 -9.46 0.16
CA VAL A 189 0.49 -9.98 0.16
C VAL A 189 1.48 -8.83 0.19
N PHE A 190 1.35 -7.84 -0.69
CA PHE A 190 2.26 -6.69 -0.74
C PHE A 190 2.24 -5.86 0.55
N CYS A 191 1.09 -5.70 1.20
CA CYS A 191 1.00 -5.06 2.50
C CYS A 191 1.58 -5.92 3.64
N SER A 192 1.71 -7.23 3.44
CA SER A 192 2.23 -8.17 4.44
C SER A 192 3.74 -8.39 4.36
N LEU A 193 4.39 -8.00 3.26
CA LEU A 193 5.84 -8.11 3.09
C LEU A 193 6.62 -7.28 4.13
N ALA A 194 7.81 -7.75 4.48
CA ALA A 194 8.71 -7.05 5.41
C ALA A 194 9.03 -5.61 4.98
N GLN A 195 9.12 -5.37 3.66
CA GLN A 195 9.34 -4.05 3.05
C GLN A 195 8.24 -3.05 3.43
N ALA A 196 6.98 -3.51 3.39
CA ALA A 196 5.84 -2.71 3.82
C ALA A 196 5.92 -2.46 5.33
N GLY A 197 6.26 -3.49 6.11
CA GLY A 197 6.51 -3.36 7.55
C GLY A 197 7.51 -2.24 7.87
N GLN A 198 8.68 -2.24 7.23
CA GLN A 198 9.71 -1.21 7.41
C GLN A 198 9.21 0.18 6.98
N TRP A 199 8.53 0.29 5.84
CA TRP A 199 7.98 1.57 5.37
C TRP A 199 7.00 2.18 6.36
N PHE A 200 6.04 1.40 6.85
CA PHE A 200 4.98 1.89 7.75
C PHE A 200 5.43 2.04 9.21
N ASN A 201 6.55 1.39 9.62
CA ASN A 201 7.16 1.52 10.95
C ASN A 201 8.23 2.62 11.05
N ARG A 202 8.59 3.28 9.95
CA ARG A 202 9.68 4.24 9.98
C ARG A 202 9.42 5.37 10.99
N PRO A 203 10.41 5.75 11.81
CA PRO A 203 10.36 6.95 12.63
C PRO A 203 10.04 8.15 11.78
N ARG A 204 9.16 8.99 12.30
CA ARG A 204 8.81 10.26 11.69
C ARG A 204 9.03 11.31 12.74
N TYR A 205 10.00 12.17 12.48
CA TYR A 205 10.16 13.39 13.24
C TYR A 205 8.96 14.26 12.89
N ARG A 206 8.07 14.44 13.87
CA ARG A 206 6.96 15.39 13.82
C ARG A 206 7.32 16.56 14.71
#